data_AF-A0A971MDT8-F1
#
_entry.id   AF-A0A971MDT8-F1
#
_cell.length_a   1.000
_cell.length_b   1.000
_cell.length_c   1.000
_cell.angle_alpha   90.00
_cell.angle_beta   90.00
_cell.angle_gamma   90.00
#
_symmetry.space_group_name_H-M   'P 1'
#
loop_
_entity.id
_entity.type
_entity.pdbx_description
1 polymer ?
#
loop_
_entity_poly.entity_id
_entity_poly.type
_entity_poly.pdbx_seq_one_letter_code
_entity_poly.pdbx_strand_id
1 'polypeptide(L)'
;MTSFFGNILGALMKLVFDFISNIGTESEIFSYYGLAIVITTIIFRFLLLPIGIQQSKSTRKMQELQPKIQEIQKKYKNDPQTQQAKMMQLYKENNYNPASSCLILLIQFPIIIAFFSVLRDPVRFVFKDPSIYNAINKGFLWIPNLEQPDPYIWGLPLLAALTTFLQSKIMSLNVESNPQTESTQRMMNLFLPLMIFWAARSFASGISLYWVVGNLFQIVQQLVINRSLGKIKEETR
;
A
#
# COMPACT_ATOMS: atom_id res chain seq x y z
N MET A 1 6.70 -19.92 -3.98
CA MET A 1 5.96 -18.90 -3.20
C MET A 1 5.09 -18.00 -4.09
N THR A 2 5.62 -17.43 -5.17
CA THR A 2 4.86 -16.55 -6.09
C THR A 2 3.64 -17.23 -6.72
N SER A 3 3.77 -18.50 -7.12
CA SER A 3 2.66 -19.29 -7.67
C SER A 3 1.53 -19.56 -6.66
N PHE A 4 1.85 -19.77 -5.39
CA PHE A 4 0.86 -20.06 -4.35
C PHE A 4 -0.05 -18.84 -4.10
N PHE A 5 0.55 -17.69 -3.79
CA PHE A 5 -0.21 -16.46 -3.57
C PHE A 5 -0.92 -15.99 -4.85
N GLY A 6 -0.28 -16.16 -6.02
CA GLY A 6 -0.90 -15.88 -7.31
C GLY A 6 -2.14 -16.73 -7.56
N ASN A 7 -2.11 -18.03 -7.24
CA ASN A 7 -3.27 -18.91 -7.41
C ASN A 7 -4.43 -18.51 -6.48
N ILE A 8 -4.16 -18.19 -5.21
CA ILE A 8 -5.19 -17.77 -4.25
C ILE A 8 -5.83 -16.46 -4.71
N LEU A 9 -5.00 -15.47 -5.02
CA LEU A 9 -5.48 -14.16 -5.48
C LEU A 9 -6.22 -14.26 -6.81
N GLY A 10 -5.70 -15.04 -7.76
CA GLY A 10 -6.33 -15.26 -9.05
C GLY A 10 -7.68 -15.96 -8.94
N ALA A 11 -7.80 -16.96 -8.05
CA ALA A 11 -9.08 -17.60 -7.74
C ALA A 11 -10.08 -16.61 -7.12
N LEU A 12 -9.64 -15.77 -6.18
CA LEU A 12 -10.52 -14.72 -5.62
C LEU A 12 -10.96 -13.75 -6.70
N MET A 13 -10.04 -13.29 -7.56
CA MET A 13 -10.38 -12.36 -8.63
C MET A 13 -11.35 -12.98 -9.65
N LYS A 14 -11.20 -14.27 -9.96
CA LYS A 14 -12.14 -15.01 -10.82
C LYS A 14 -13.53 -15.11 -10.17
N LEU A 15 -13.59 -15.42 -8.88
CA LEU A 15 -14.85 -15.46 -8.13
C LEU A 15 -15.56 -14.09 -8.18
N VAL A 16 -14.81 -13.02 -7.93
CA VAL A 16 -15.34 -11.65 -8.00
C VAL A 16 -15.81 -11.32 -9.43
N PHE A 17 -15.02 -11.68 -10.44
CA PHE A 17 -15.40 -11.47 -11.84
C PHE A 17 -16.71 -12.20 -12.18
N ASP A 18 -16.82 -13.48 -11.85
CA ASP A 18 -18.02 -14.29 -12.12
C ASP A 18 -19.25 -13.77 -11.38
N PHE A 19 -19.06 -13.31 -10.15
CA PHE A 19 -20.13 -12.71 -9.37
C PHE A 19 -20.66 -11.44 -10.05
N ILE A 20 -19.77 -10.53 -10.47
CA ILE A 20 -20.14 -9.29 -11.14
C ILE A 20 -20.81 -9.57 -12.49
N SER A 21 -20.27 -10.51 -13.27
CA SER A 21 -20.80 -10.84 -14.60
C SER A 21 -22.20 -11.44 -14.56
N ASN A 22 -22.59 -12.05 -13.44
CA ASN A 22 -23.92 -12.64 -13.25
C ASN A 22 -24.98 -11.65 -12.73
N ILE A 23 -24.59 -10.46 -12.27
CA ILE A 23 -25.52 -9.52 -11.60
C ILE A 23 -26.06 -8.44 -12.54
N GLY A 24 -25.32 -8.07 -13.58
CA GLY A 24 -25.68 -6.92 -14.41
C GLY A 24 -25.31 -7.06 -15.88
N THR A 25 -25.36 -5.92 -16.58
CA THR A 25 -24.87 -5.74 -17.94
C THR A 25 -23.55 -4.99 -17.94
N GLU A 26 -22.61 -5.42 -18.77
CA GLU A 26 -21.29 -4.79 -18.83
C GLU A 26 -21.42 -3.40 -19.44
N SER A 27 -20.87 -2.39 -18.75
CA SER A 27 -20.82 -1.04 -19.27
C SER A 27 -19.63 -0.89 -20.21
N GLU A 28 -19.76 -0.06 -21.25
CA GLU A 28 -18.65 0.31 -22.13
C GLU A 28 -17.49 0.97 -21.37
N ILE A 29 -17.79 1.67 -20.27
CA ILE A 29 -16.80 2.40 -19.47
C ILE A 29 -16.25 1.54 -18.33
N PHE A 30 -17.07 0.65 -17.76
CA PHE A 30 -16.68 -0.18 -16.62
C PHE A 30 -16.73 -1.66 -16.98
N SER A 31 -15.61 -2.21 -17.49
CA SER A 31 -15.52 -3.65 -17.68
C SER A 31 -15.61 -4.40 -16.36
N TYR A 32 -16.15 -5.61 -16.42
CA TYR A 32 -16.15 -6.55 -15.32
C TYR A 32 -14.74 -6.90 -14.87
N TYR A 33 -13.79 -6.95 -15.80
CA TYR A 33 -12.40 -7.20 -15.46
C TYR A 33 -11.80 -6.06 -14.60
N GLY A 34 -12.00 -4.81 -15.00
CA GLY A 34 -11.54 -3.67 -14.20
C GLY A 34 -12.22 -3.59 -12.83
N LEU A 35 -13.53 -3.82 -12.78
CA LEU A 35 -14.26 -3.90 -11.50
C LEU A 35 -13.77 -5.05 -10.61
N ALA A 36 -13.45 -6.21 -11.21
CA ALA A 36 -12.90 -7.33 -10.47
C ALA A 36 -11.55 -6.99 -9.83
N ILE A 37 -10.67 -6.26 -10.52
CA ILE A 37 -9.42 -5.75 -9.95
C ILE A 37 -9.70 -4.83 -8.76
N VAL A 38 -10.59 -3.84 -8.92
CA VAL A 38 -10.93 -2.86 -7.86
C VAL A 38 -11.50 -3.56 -6.63
N ILE A 39 -12.52 -4.40 -6.81
CA ILE A 39 -13.21 -5.07 -5.71
C ILE A 39 -12.29 -6.09 -5.01
N THR A 40 -11.51 -6.87 -5.77
CA THR A 40 -10.53 -7.79 -5.20
C THR A 40 -9.50 -7.05 -4.35
N THR A 41 -9.03 -5.89 -4.83
CA THR A 41 -8.12 -5.02 -4.08
C THR A 41 -8.75 -4.58 -2.75
N ILE A 42 -9.99 -4.09 -2.78
CA ILE A 42 -10.72 -3.64 -1.59
C ILE A 42 -10.93 -4.79 -0.60
N ILE A 43 -11.32 -5.98 -1.06
CA ILE A 43 -11.47 -7.16 -0.21
C ILE A 43 -10.16 -7.48 0.50
N PHE A 44 -9.05 -7.54 -0.23
CA PHE A 44 -7.73 -7.76 0.38
C PHE A 44 -7.36 -6.68 1.38
N ARG A 45 -7.68 -5.41 1.10
CA ARG A 45 -7.44 -4.31 2.03
C ARG A 45 -8.27 -4.45 3.32
N PHE A 46 -9.51 -4.89 3.23
CA PHE A 46 -10.32 -5.19 4.43
C PHE A 46 -9.79 -6.37 5.22
N LEU A 47 -9.32 -7.44 4.57
CA LEU A 47 -8.69 -8.57 5.25
C LEU A 47 -7.43 -8.15 6.04
N LEU A 48 -6.67 -7.19 5.51
CA LEU A 48 -5.45 -6.67 6.14
C LEU A 48 -5.71 -5.51 7.11
N LEU A 49 -6.93 -4.98 7.15
CA LEU A 49 -7.32 -3.86 8.01
C LEU A 49 -6.91 -4.04 9.49
N PRO A 50 -7.16 -5.18 10.17
CA PRO A 50 -6.76 -5.34 11.56
C PRO A 50 -5.24 -5.23 11.75
N ILE A 51 -4.45 -5.76 10.81
CA ILE A 51 -2.99 -5.66 10.83
C ILE A 51 -2.56 -4.19 10.64
N GLY A 52 -3.17 -3.49 9.67
CA GLY A 52 -2.90 -2.09 9.43
C GLY A 52 -3.20 -1.20 10.66
N ILE A 53 -4.30 -1.46 11.38
CA ILE A 53 -4.62 -0.76 12.63
C ILE A 53 -3.54 -0.99 13.70
N GLN A 54 -3.06 -2.23 13.87
CA GLN A 54 -1.98 -2.53 14.82
C GLN A 54 -0.68 -1.80 14.44
N GLN A 55 -0.36 -1.73 13.15
CA GLN A 55 0.81 -1.01 12.66
C GLN A 55 0.72 0.48 12.93
N SER A 56 -0.43 1.13 12.64
CA SER A 56 -0.62 2.55 12.95
C SER A 56 -0.48 2.84 14.45
N LYS A 57 -0.95 1.94 15.33
CA LYS A 57 -0.74 2.04 16.78
C LYS A 57 0.75 1.97 17.15
N SER A 58 1.50 1.05 16.56
CA SER A 58 2.96 0.94 16.75
C SER A 58 3.68 2.22 16.32
N THR A 59 3.36 2.76 15.14
CA THR A 59 3.95 4.00 14.63
C THR A 59 3.68 5.19 15.55
N ARG A 60 2.47 5.30 16.13
CA ARG A 60 2.15 6.35 17.11
C ARG A 60 2.99 6.24 18.38
N LYS A 61 3.15 5.03 18.91
CA LYS A 61 4.00 4.79 20.08
C LYS A 61 5.46 5.17 19.81
N MET A 62 5.95 4.91 18.59
CA MET A 62 7.28 5.37 18.16
C MET A 62 7.37 6.90 18.12
N GLN A 63 6.35 7.60 17.63
CA GLN A 63 6.28 9.06 17.65
C GLN A 63 6.32 9.63 19.08
N GLU A 64 5.64 8.98 20.04
CA GLU A 64 5.70 9.37 21.45
C GLU A 64 7.10 9.20 22.07
N LEU A 65 7.89 8.23 21.56
CA LEU A 65 9.25 7.98 22.00
C LEU A 65 10.30 8.85 21.30
N GLN A 66 9.97 9.49 20.17
CA GLN A 66 10.89 10.34 19.40
C GLN A 66 11.69 11.36 20.23
N PRO A 67 11.11 12.13 21.16
CA PRO A 67 11.90 13.10 21.93
C PRO A 67 13.01 12.42 22.76
N LYS A 68 12.71 11.28 23.39
CA LYS A 68 13.68 10.49 24.15
C LYS A 68 14.72 9.83 23.24
N ILE A 69 14.31 9.36 22.07
CA ILE A 69 15.24 8.83 21.05
C ILE A 69 16.23 9.92 20.64
N GLN A 70 15.75 11.14 20.34
CA GLN A 70 16.61 12.26 19.97
C GLN A 70 17.57 12.66 21.10
N GLU A 71 17.11 12.64 22.36
CA GLU A 71 17.97 12.91 23.52
C GLU A 71 19.12 11.90 23.62
N ILE A 72 18.81 10.60 23.50
CA ILE A 72 19.83 9.54 23.48
C ILE A 72 20.80 9.74 22.31
N GLN A 73 20.28 10.05 21.11
CA GLN A 73 21.11 10.28 19.93
C GLN A 73 22.05 11.48 20.09
N LYS A 74 21.58 12.57 20.72
CA LYS A 74 22.41 13.76 21.00
C LYS A 74 23.45 13.46 22.09
N LYS A 75 23.06 12.80 23.18
CA LYS A 75 23.93 12.53 24.34
C LYS A 75 25.06 11.55 24.01
N TYR A 76 24.81 10.55 23.18
CA TYR A 76 25.77 9.49 22.84
C TYR A 76 26.24 9.55 21.39
N LYS A 77 26.23 10.75 20.76
CA LYS A 77 26.61 10.94 19.35
C LYS A 77 27.99 10.34 19.00
N ASN A 78 28.93 10.37 19.94
CA ASN A 78 30.30 9.87 19.77
C ASN A 78 30.51 8.45 20.28
N ASP A 79 29.46 7.79 20.78
CA ASP A 79 29.51 6.41 21.30
C ASP A 79 28.32 5.60 20.76
N PRO A 80 28.46 5.07 19.52
CA PRO A 80 27.39 4.33 18.86
C PRO A 80 26.96 3.06 19.61
N GLN A 81 27.89 2.42 20.34
CA GLN A 81 27.58 1.20 21.11
C GLN A 81 26.65 1.53 22.27
N THR A 82 26.99 2.54 23.08
CA THR A 82 26.14 2.96 24.19
C THR A 82 24.83 3.55 23.69
N GLN A 83 24.86 4.30 22.58
CA GLN A 83 23.66 4.82 21.92
C GLN A 83 22.68 3.69 21.58
N GLN A 84 23.14 2.63 20.91
CA GLN A 84 22.30 1.50 20.52
C GLN A 84 21.75 0.75 21.75
N ALA A 85 22.59 0.52 22.77
CA ALA A 85 22.17 -0.12 24.01
C ALA A 85 21.08 0.68 24.74
N LYS A 86 21.25 2.01 24.85
CA LYS A 86 20.27 2.90 25.49
C LYS A 86 18.97 3.02 24.68
N MET A 87 19.03 3.03 23.35
CA MET A 87 17.82 2.96 22.54
C MET A 87 17.05 1.65 22.76
N MET A 88 17.74 0.50 22.78
CA MET A 88 17.09 -0.77 23.06
C MET A 88 16.50 -0.83 24.48
N GLN A 89 17.20 -0.26 25.47
CA GLN A 89 16.70 -0.13 26.82
C GLN A 89 15.40 0.71 26.85
N LEU A 90 15.39 1.88 26.18
CA LEU A 90 14.22 2.72 26.06
C LEU A 90 13.03 1.97 25.43
N TYR A 91 13.27 1.22 24.34
CA TYR A 91 12.23 0.42 23.69
C TYR A 91 11.67 -0.66 24.62
N LYS A 92 12.52 -1.36 25.37
CA LYS A 92 12.10 -2.38 26.35
C LYS A 92 11.29 -1.78 27.50
N GLU A 93 11.77 -0.71 28.11
CA GLU A 93 11.09 -0.02 29.23
C GLU A 93 9.70 0.49 28.83
N ASN A 94 9.54 0.89 27.56
CA ASN A 94 8.26 1.36 27.05
C ASN A 94 7.43 0.25 26.39
N ASN A 95 7.82 -1.03 26.46
CA ASN A 95 7.13 -2.15 25.79
C ASN A 95 6.87 -1.88 24.29
N TYR A 96 7.86 -1.32 23.60
CA TYR A 96 7.80 -1.02 22.16
C TYR A 96 8.73 -1.97 21.40
N ASN A 97 8.23 -2.58 20.32
CA ASN A 97 9.02 -3.44 19.45
C ASN A 97 9.28 -2.73 18.11
N PRO A 98 10.53 -2.38 17.77
CA PRO A 98 10.84 -1.72 16.51
C PRO A 98 10.54 -2.60 15.28
N ALA A 99 10.54 -3.93 15.42
CA ALA A 99 10.22 -4.84 14.32
C ALA A 99 8.74 -4.79 13.89
N SER A 100 7.85 -4.32 14.78
CA SER A 100 6.43 -4.12 14.44
C SER A 100 6.23 -3.13 13.29
N SER A 101 7.17 -2.20 13.11
CA SER A 101 7.11 -1.17 12.06
C SER A 101 7.64 -1.66 10.71
N CYS A 102 8.55 -2.64 10.66
CA CYS A 102 9.00 -3.26 9.41
C CYS A 102 8.11 -4.42 8.94
N LEU A 103 7.25 -4.93 9.83
CA LEU A 103 6.26 -5.97 9.54
C LEU A 103 5.34 -5.60 8.36
N ILE A 104 5.06 -4.31 8.15
CA ILE A 104 4.23 -3.85 7.02
C ILE A 104 4.87 -4.16 5.68
N LEU A 105 6.18 -3.93 5.54
CA LEU A 105 6.89 -4.18 4.30
C LEU A 105 6.95 -5.68 4.01
N LEU A 106 7.23 -6.49 5.03
CA LEU A 106 7.31 -7.95 4.89
C LEU A 106 5.99 -8.58 4.45
N ILE A 107 4.84 -8.07 4.92
CA ILE A 107 3.52 -8.56 4.51
C ILE A 107 3.10 -7.95 3.15
N GLN A 108 3.43 -6.69 2.90
CA GLN A 108 3.03 -5.99 1.68
C GLN A 108 3.79 -6.50 0.44
N PHE A 109 5.07 -6.89 0.56
CA PHE A 109 5.87 -7.40 -0.56
C PHE A 109 5.27 -8.64 -1.24
N PRO A 110 4.95 -9.74 -0.53
CA PRO A 110 4.30 -10.91 -1.10
C PRO A 110 2.99 -10.59 -1.82
N ILE A 111 2.22 -9.64 -1.28
CA ILE A 111 0.92 -9.24 -1.84
C ILE A 111 1.12 -8.47 -3.15
N ILE A 112 2.08 -7.53 -3.19
CA ILE A 112 2.44 -6.83 -4.43
C ILE A 112 2.89 -7.84 -5.49
N ILE A 113 3.73 -8.81 -5.12
CA ILE A 113 4.22 -9.84 -6.05
C ILE A 113 3.06 -10.72 -6.55
N ALA A 114 2.10 -11.05 -5.69
CA ALA A 114 0.91 -11.81 -6.08
C ALA A 114 0.08 -11.03 -7.10
N PHE A 115 -0.29 -9.78 -6.80
CA PHE A 115 -1.05 -8.93 -7.74
C PHE A 115 -0.29 -8.74 -9.05
N PHE A 116 1.01 -8.48 -8.99
CA PHE A 116 1.84 -8.34 -10.18
C PHE A 116 1.86 -9.63 -11.02
N SER A 117 1.95 -10.80 -10.39
CA SER A 117 1.93 -12.09 -11.09
C SER A 117 0.58 -12.37 -11.74
N VAL A 118 -0.51 -12.13 -11.01
CA VAL A 118 -1.89 -12.36 -11.47
C VAL A 118 -2.26 -11.44 -12.62
N LEU A 119 -1.88 -10.16 -12.55
CA LEU A 119 -2.22 -9.18 -13.58
C LEU A 119 -1.30 -9.25 -14.80
N ARG A 120 -0.09 -9.82 -14.66
CA ARG A 120 0.82 -10.07 -15.77
C ARG A 120 0.48 -11.35 -16.54
N ASP A 121 -0.06 -12.37 -15.86
CA ASP A 121 -0.47 -13.63 -16.48
C ASP A 121 -1.88 -14.06 -16.01
N PRO A 122 -2.92 -13.28 -16.33
CA PRO A 122 -4.29 -13.54 -15.89
C PRO A 122 -4.88 -14.81 -16.51
N VAL A 123 -4.40 -15.23 -17.68
CA VAL A 123 -4.76 -16.53 -18.28
C VAL A 123 -4.36 -17.65 -17.33
N ARG A 124 -3.12 -17.64 -16.81
CA ARG A 124 -2.65 -18.69 -15.90
C ARG A 124 -3.36 -18.67 -14.55
N PHE A 125 -3.53 -17.49 -13.95
CA PHE A 125 -3.95 -17.38 -12.55
C PHE A 125 -5.45 -17.23 -12.35
N VAL A 126 -6.17 -16.66 -13.31
CA VAL A 126 -7.56 -16.20 -13.13
C VAL A 126 -8.50 -17.01 -14.00
N PHE A 127 -8.31 -16.94 -15.31
CA PHE A 127 -9.28 -17.46 -16.27
C PHE A 127 -9.03 -18.92 -16.64
N LYS A 128 -7.77 -19.39 -16.58
CA LYS A 128 -7.29 -20.74 -16.92
C LYS A 128 -7.61 -21.21 -18.34
N ASP A 129 -8.31 -20.39 -19.12
CA ASP A 129 -8.65 -20.60 -20.52
C ASP A 129 -8.35 -19.30 -21.29
N PRO A 130 -7.42 -19.33 -22.28
CA PRO A 130 -7.13 -18.19 -23.14
C PRO A 130 -8.35 -17.67 -23.92
N SER A 131 -9.27 -18.56 -24.30
CA SER A 131 -10.43 -18.23 -25.12
C SER A 131 -11.40 -17.32 -24.37
N ILE A 132 -11.67 -17.67 -23.10
CA ILE A 132 -12.48 -16.84 -22.20
C ILE A 132 -11.79 -15.49 -22.00
N TYR A 133 -10.49 -15.50 -21.72
CA TYR A 133 -9.75 -14.27 -21.47
C TYR A 133 -9.66 -13.32 -22.68
N ASN A 134 -9.61 -13.85 -23.90
CA ASN A 134 -9.60 -13.03 -25.10
C ASN A 134 -10.97 -12.44 -25.43
N ALA A 135 -12.04 -13.08 -24.98
CA ALA A 135 -13.41 -12.64 -25.21
C ALA A 135 -13.90 -11.55 -24.24
N ILE A 136 -13.22 -11.35 -23.09
CA ILE A 136 -13.63 -10.35 -22.11
C ILE A 136 -13.27 -8.92 -22.55
N ASN A 137 -14.10 -7.97 -22.16
CA ASN A 137 -13.75 -6.56 -22.24
C ASN A 137 -12.65 -6.22 -21.21
N LYS A 138 -11.63 -5.49 -21.67
CA LYS A 138 -10.45 -5.12 -20.90
C LYS A 138 -10.37 -3.60 -20.66
N GLY A 139 -11.35 -2.84 -21.13
CA GLY A 139 -11.42 -1.39 -20.98
C GLY A 139 -11.92 -0.96 -19.60
N PHE A 140 -11.39 0.12 -19.05
CA PHE A 140 -11.84 0.65 -17.76
C PHE A 140 -11.61 2.17 -17.67
N LEU A 141 -12.68 2.92 -17.44
CA LEU A 141 -12.70 4.38 -17.46
C LEU A 141 -12.17 4.91 -18.81
N TRP A 142 -11.04 5.62 -18.81
CA TRP A 142 -10.38 6.15 -20.01
C TRP A 142 -9.37 5.16 -20.61
N ILE A 143 -9.17 3.99 -20.01
CA ILE A 143 -8.16 3.02 -20.41
C ILE A 143 -8.79 2.02 -21.38
N PRO A 144 -8.29 1.91 -22.63
CA PRO A 144 -8.87 0.97 -23.59
C PRO A 144 -8.57 -0.50 -23.27
N ASN A 145 -7.40 -0.79 -22.69
CA ASN A 145 -6.98 -2.15 -22.37
C ASN A 145 -6.06 -2.20 -21.13
N LEU A 146 -6.53 -2.89 -20.09
CA LEU A 146 -5.85 -3.05 -18.80
C LEU A 146 -4.55 -3.90 -18.85
N GLU A 147 -4.32 -4.65 -19.93
CA GLU A 147 -3.08 -5.41 -20.15
C GLU A 147 -1.91 -4.52 -20.58
N GLN A 148 -2.23 -3.41 -21.24
CA GLN A 148 -1.25 -2.50 -21.79
C GLN A 148 -1.00 -1.34 -20.83
N PRO A 149 0.16 -0.67 -20.91
CA PRO A 149 0.37 0.56 -20.18
C PRO A 149 -0.70 1.60 -20.48
N ASP A 150 -1.03 2.44 -19.48
CA ASP A 150 -2.00 3.52 -19.68
C ASP A 150 -1.46 4.48 -20.77
N PRO A 151 -2.20 4.72 -21.85
CA PRO A 151 -1.75 5.59 -22.94
C PRO A 151 -1.59 7.05 -22.50
N TYR A 152 -2.23 7.46 -21.41
CA TYR A 152 -2.18 8.83 -20.90
C TYR A 152 -1.24 8.96 -19.72
N ILE A 153 -0.22 9.80 -19.86
CA ILE A 153 0.74 10.12 -18.80
C ILE A 153 0.03 10.72 -17.57
N TRP A 154 -1.04 11.47 -17.80
CA TRP A 154 -1.86 12.13 -16.78
C TRP A 154 -2.91 11.21 -16.14
N GLY A 155 -3.03 9.96 -16.62
CA GLY A 155 -3.95 8.95 -16.11
C GLY A 155 -3.40 8.24 -14.88
N LEU A 156 -3.39 6.91 -14.90
CA LEU A 156 -2.97 6.11 -13.75
C LEU A 156 -1.52 6.34 -13.29
N PRO A 157 -0.51 6.60 -14.16
CA PRO A 157 0.84 6.85 -13.67
C PRO A 157 0.93 8.05 -12.74
N LEU A 158 0.30 9.18 -13.11
CA LEU A 158 0.24 10.38 -12.28
C LEU A 158 -0.59 10.13 -11.01
N LEU A 159 -1.74 9.47 -11.12
CA LEU A 159 -2.56 9.12 -9.96
C LEU A 159 -1.83 8.19 -8.98
N ALA A 160 -1.06 7.23 -9.47
CA ALA A 160 -0.28 6.33 -8.63
C ALA A 160 0.81 7.11 -7.87
N ALA A 161 1.48 8.04 -8.54
CA ALA A 161 2.46 8.92 -7.91
C ALA A 161 1.83 9.85 -6.87
N LEU A 162 0.74 10.55 -7.22
CA LEU A 162 0.04 11.47 -6.32
C LEU A 162 -0.52 10.75 -5.09
N THR A 163 -1.17 9.60 -5.29
CA THR A 163 -1.70 8.83 -4.16
C THR A 163 -0.59 8.26 -3.28
N THR A 164 0.54 7.83 -3.86
CA THR A 164 1.72 7.39 -3.07
C THR A 164 2.30 8.57 -2.28
N PHE A 165 2.41 9.75 -2.91
CA PHE A 165 2.86 10.97 -2.24
C PHE A 165 1.96 11.32 -1.05
N LEU A 166 0.65 11.36 -1.26
CA LEU A 166 -0.33 11.68 -0.21
C LEU A 166 -0.31 10.64 0.91
N GLN A 167 -0.23 9.36 0.56
CA GLN A 167 -0.14 8.25 1.50
C GLN A 167 1.13 8.35 2.38
N SER A 168 2.31 8.53 1.77
CA SER A 168 3.57 8.76 2.51
C SER A 168 3.50 10.02 3.38
N LYS A 169 2.97 11.12 2.83
CA LYS A 169 2.88 12.40 3.55
C LYS A 169 2.03 12.24 4.81
N ILE A 170 0.84 11.64 4.72
CA ILE A 170 -0.07 11.42 5.85
C ILE A 170 0.59 10.58 6.95
N MET A 171 1.35 9.54 6.58
CA MET A 171 2.09 8.74 7.56
C MET A 171 3.22 9.53 8.25
N SER A 172 3.85 10.45 7.53
CA SER A 172 4.96 11.26 8.04
C SER A 172 4.56 12.51 8.83
N LEU A 173 3.27 12.91 8.85
CA LEU A 173 2.80 14.19 9.42
C LEU A 173 3.22 14.45 10.88
N ASN A 174 3.42 13.40 11.67
CA ASN A 174 3.71 13.50 13.11
C ASN A 174 5.14 13.03 13.46
N VAL A 175 6.03 12.92 12.48
CA VAL A 175 7.42 12.51 12.71
C VAL A 175 8.29 13.76 12.74
N GLU A 176 8.76 14.15 13.93
CA GLU A 176 9.72 15.24 14.08
C GLU A 176 10.98 15.00 13.24
N SER A 177 11.37 16.03 12.50
CA SER A 177 12.51 16.02 11.59
C SER A 177 13.82 16.28 12.32
N ASN A 178 14.62 15.23 12.47
CA ASN A 178 16.07 15.31 12.67
C ASN A 178 16.81 15.03 11.35
N PRO A 179 18.10 15.41 11.19
CA PRO A 179 18.83 15.27 9.92
C PRO A 179 18.86 13.84 9.35
N GLN A 180 18.78 12.83 10.21
CA GLN A 180 18.78 11.42 9.81
C GLN A 180 17.39 10.92 9.36
N THR A 181 16.33 11.40 10.02
CA THR A 181 14.94 11.15 9.61
C THR A 181 14.56 11.96 8.37
N GLU A 182 15.15 13.12 8.17
CA GLU A 182 14.81 14.00 7.05
C GLU A 182 15.20 13.40 5.70
N SER A 183 16.38 12.77 5.60
CA SER A 183 16.79 12.06 4.38
C SER A 183 15.86 10.89 4.05
N THR A 184 15.47 10.12 5.07
CA THR A 184 14.53 8.99 4.94
C THR A 184 13.14 9.49 4.54
N GLN A 185 12.67 10.58 5.14
CA GLN A 185 11.39 11.22 4.81
C GLN A 185 11.40 11.77 3.39
N ARG A 186 12.46 12.46 2.95
CA ARG A 186 12.58 12.96 1.57
C ARG A 186 12.57 11.81 0.57
N MET A 187 13.23 10.69 0.87
CA MET A 187 13.20 9.49 0.03
C MET A 187 11.77 8.93 -0.09
N MET A 188 11.05 8.77 1.03
CA MET A 188 9.67 8.25 1.02
C MET A 188 8.65 9.23 0.41
N ASN A 189 8.82 10.53 0.65
CA ASN A 189 7.85 11.55 0.26
C ASN A 189 8.09 12.06 -1.16
N LEU A 190 9.30 11.97 -1.73
CA LEU A 190 9.57 12.54 -3.06
C LEU A 190 10.10 11.48 -4.03
N PHE A 191 11.11 10.72 -3.62
CA PHE A 191 11.76 9.76 -4.52
C PHE A 191 10.85 8.57 -4.84
N LEU A 192 10.19 7.98 -3.83
CA LEU A 192 9.31 6.83 -4.03
C LEU A 192 8.13 7.15 -4.97
N PRO A 193 7.35 8.25 -4.79
CA PRO A 193 6.32 8.65 -5.74
C PRO A 193 6.81 8.83 -7.17
N LEU A 194 8.01 9.43 -7.34
CA LEU A 194 8.63 9.61 -8.65
C LEU A 194 8.99 8.26 -9.29
N MET A 195 9.57 7.34 -8.51
CA MET A 195 9.89 5.99 -8.99
C MET A 195 8.62 5.24 -9.43
N ILE A 196 7.55 5.32 -8.63
CA ILE A 196 6.25 4.73 -8.96
C ILE A 196 5.67 5.36 -10.23
N PHE A 197 5.78 6.68 -10.42
CA PHE A 197 5.38 7.33 -11.66
C PHE A 197 6.07 6.70 -12.88
N TRP A 198 7.40 6.62 -12.87
CA TRP A 198 8.17 6.08 -13.99
C TRP A 198 7.86 4.59 -14.24
N ALA A 199 7.73 3.81 -13.17
CA ALA A 199 7.41 2.38 -13.25
C ALA A 199 6.00 2.13 -13.80
N ALA A 200 5.00 2.90 -13.34
CA ALA A 200 3.61 2.78 -13.77
C ALA A 200 3.39 3.09 -15.26
N ARG A 201 4.30 3.83 -15.91
CA ARG A 201 4.28 4.05 -17.37
C ARG A 201 4.70 2.82 -18.17
N SER A 202 5.40 1.87 -17.56
CA SER A 202 5.92 0.68 -18.24
C SER A 202 5.11 -0.57 -17.91
N PHE A 203 4.33 -0.55 -16.82
CA PHE A 203 3.53 -1.68 -16.39
C PHE A 203 2.14 -1.68 -17.03
N ALA A 204 1.54 -2.86 -17.10
CA ALA A 204 0.13 -3.01 -17.44
C ALA A 204 -0.73 -2.11 -16.54
N SER A 205 -1.65 -1.37 -17.13
CA SER A 205 -2.48 -0.39 -16.42
C SER A 205 -3.35 -1.01 -15.33
N GLY A 206 -3.70 -2.31 -15.44
CA GLY A 206 -4.33 -3.06 -14.34
C GLY A 206 -3.51 -3.08 -13.05
N ILE A 207 -2.17 -3.13 -13.13
CA ILE A 207 -1.28 -3.08 -11.97
C ILE A 207 -1.33 -1.68 -11.34
N SER A 208 -1.28 -0.64 -12.18
CA SER A 208 -1.38 0.76 -11.74
C SER A 208 -2.75 1.05 -11.11
N LEU A 209 -3.83 0.46 -11.65
CA LEU A 209 -5.19 0.57 -11.10
C LEU A 209 -5.27 -0.04 -9.69
N TYR A 210 -4.77 -1.27 -9.52
CA TYR A 210 -4.62 -1.91 -8.21
C TYR A 210 -3.86 -1.00 -7.23
N TRP A 211 -2.74 -0.42 -7.68
CA TRP A 211 -1.91 0.44 -6.83
C TRP A 211 -2.66 1.68 -6.35
N VAL A 212 -3.33 2.38 -7.27
CA VAL A 212 -4.11 3.60 -6.99
C VAL A 212 -5.25 3.29 -6.01
N VAL A 213 -6.05 2.27 -6.30
CA VAL A 213 -7.16 1.85 -5.42
C VAL A 213 -6.64 1.47 -4.04
N GLY A 214 -5.54 0.72 -3.99
CA GLY A 214 -4.89 0.33 -2.75
C GLY A 214 -4.41 1.52 -1.92
N ASN A 215 -3.80 2.53 -2.55
CA ASN A 215 -3.36 3.74 -1.87
C ASN A 215 -4.54 4.58 -1.38
N LEU A 216 -5.59 4.74 -2.20
CA LEU A 216 -6.80 5.47 -1.80
C LEU A 216 -7.43 4.84 -0.55
N PHE A 217 -7.53 3.50 -0.52
CA PHE A 217 -7.98 2.79 0.67
C PHE A 217 -7.10 3.10 1.88
N GLN A 218 -5.76 2.99 1.73
CA GLN A 218 -4.83 3.25 2.83
C GLN A 218 -4.91 4.70 3.33
N ILE A 219 -5.09 5.67 2.44
CA ILE A 219 -5.29 7.07 2.80
C ILE A 219 -6.55 7.21 3.66
N VAL A 220 -7.68 6.68 3.20
CA VAL A 220 -8.95 6.72 3.94
C VAL A 220 -8.79 6.03 5.31
N GLN A 221 -8.21 4.83 5.33
CA GLN A 221 -7.91 4.08 6.54
C GLN A 221 -7.07 4.92 7.52
N GLN A 222 -5.97 5.51 7.07
CA GLN A 222 -5.07 6.29 7.94
C GLN A 222 -5.73 7.58 8.43
N LEU A 223 -6.55 8.25 7.61
CA LEU A 223 -7.33 9.42 8.03
C LEU A 223 -8.35 9.06 9.12
N VAL A 224 -9.06 7.93 8.98
CA VAL A 224 -9.99 7.42 10.00
C VAL A 224 -9.25 7.09 11.30
N ILE A 225 -8.13 6.37 11.21
CA ILE A 225 -7.30 6.02 12.36
C ILE A 225 -6.79 7.28 13.07
N ASN A 226 -6.18 8.23 12.33
CA ASN A 226 -5.66 9.48 12.89
C ASN A 226 -6.75 10.28 13.62
N ARG A 227 -7.97 10.36 13.05
CA ARG A 227 -9.11 11.02 13.71
C ARG A 227 -9.55 10.31 14.98
N SER A 228 -9.69 8.98 14.96
CA SER A 228 -10.09 8.20 16.15
C SER A 228 -9.09 8.34 17.30
N LEU A 229 -7.80 8.41 16.97
CA LEU A 229 -6.70 8.51 17.92
C LEU A 229 -6.54 9.95 18.47
N GLY A 230 -6.88 10.97 17.69
CA GLY A 230 -6.91 12.37 18.12
C GLY A 230 -7.98 12.61 19.20
N LYS A 231 -9.19 12.11 18.99
CA LYS A 231 -10.30 12.22 19.95
C LYS A 231 -9.98 11.62 21.33
N ILE A 232 -9.31 10.46 21.37
CA ILE A 232 -8.91 9.82 22.64
C ILE A 232 -7.95 10.72 23.45
N LYS A 233 -7.06 11.47 22.79
CA LYS A 233 -6.12 12.36 23.49
C LYS A 233 -6.80 13.60 24.10
N GLU A 234 -7.88 14.08 23.50
CA GLU A 234 -8.68 15.20 24.02
C GLU A 234 -9.55 14.78 25.21
N GLU A 235 -10.06 13.55 25.23
CA GLU A 235 -10.85 13.01 26.35
C GLU A 235 -10.02 12.63 27.59
N THR A 236 -8.71 12.43 27.43
CA THR A 236 -7.81 12.03 28.55
C THR A 236 -7.05 13.21 29.15
N ARG A 237 -7.34 14.46 28.74
CA ARG A 237 -6.65 15.68 29.17
C ARG A 237 -7.61 16.62 29.88
#